data_AF-A0A371I3J1-F1
#
_entry.id   AF-A0A371I3J1-F1
#
_cell.length_a   1.000
_cell.length_b   1.000
_cell.length_c   1.000
_cell.angle_alpha   90.00
_cell.angle_beta   90.00
_cell.angle_gamma   90.00
#
_symmetry.space_group_name_H-M   'P 1'
#
loop_
_entity.id
_entity.type
_entity.pdbx_description
1 polymer ?
#
loop_
_entity_poly.entity_id
_entity_poly.type
_entity_poly.pdbx_seq_one_letter_code
_entity_poly.pdbx_strand_id
1 'polypeptide(L)'
;MKIIALGGTYVEGDYLKNQFRWKDTIGSWEERPGHFDDIWNYWSDDGIGYLEYLQLAEDLGALPIWVFNAGISHHDEINTSSIAPYVQ
;
A
#
# COMPACT_ATOMS: atom_id res chain seq x y z
N MET A 1 -21.56 -10.76 -5.55
CA MET A 1 -20.80 -9.90 -4.62
C MET A 1 -19.52 -9.51 -5.34
N LYS A 2 -19.26 -8.21 -5.54
CA LYS A 2 -18.02 -7.72 -6.17
C LYS A 2 -17.01 -7.38 -5.08
N ILE A 3 -15.75 -7.72 -5.30
CA ILE A 3 -14.65 -7.48 -4.36
C ILE A 3 -13.59 -6.67 -5.09
N ILE A 4 -13.03 -5.66 -4.41
CA ILE A 4 -11.84 -4.94 -4.86
C ILE A 4 -10.76 -5.16 -3.81
N ALA A 5 -9.68 -5.82 -4.21
CA ALA A 5 -8.50 -6.00 -3.38
C ALA A 5 -7.37 -5.17 -3.96
N LEU A 6 -6.76 -4.35 -3.13
CA LEU A 6 -5.66 -3.47 -3.52
C LEU A 6 -4.43 -3.95 -2.80
N GLY A 7 -3.54 -4.58 -3.55
CA GLY A 7 -2.43 -5.32 -2.99
C GLY A 7 -1.66 -6.11 -4.04
N GLY A 8 -0.87 -7.06 -3.55
CA GLY A 8 0.11 -7.80 -4.33
C GLY A 8 1.49 -7.20 -4.13
N THR A 9 2.36 -7.38 -5.14
CA THR A 9 3.76 -6.97 -5.06
C THR A 9 3.94 -5.47 -4.82
N TYR A 10 2.98 -4.63 -5.23
CA TYR A 10 2.95 -3.20 -4.95
C TYR A 10 3.03 -2.88 -3.44
N VAL A 11 2.38 -3.69 -2.59
CA VAL A 11 2.40 -3.48 -1.14
C VAL A 11 3.66 -4.02 -0.49
N GLU A 12 4.25 -5.05 -1.09
CA GLU A 12 5.45 -5.73 -0.59
C GLU A 12 6.72 -4.91 -0.85
N GLY A 13 6.86 -4.41 -2.08
CA GLY A 13 8.12 -3.86 -2.57
C GLY A 13 9.20 -4.93 -2.76
N ASP A 14 10.21 -4.61 -3.57
CA ASP A 14 11.40 -5.43 -3.77
C ASP A 14 12.31 -5.33 -2.54
N TYR A 15 12.34 -4.14 -1.92
CA TYR A 15 12.96 -3.83 -0.65
C TYR A 15 11.98 -3.15 0.32
N LEU A 16 12.08 -3.47 1.62
CA LEU A 16 11.16 -2.93 2.65
C LEU A 16 11.17 -1.40 2.77
N LYS A 17 12.25 -0.73 2.35
CA LYS A 17 12.32 0.73 2.33
C LYS A 17 11.31 1.37 1.37
N ASN A 18 10.97 0.66 0.29
CA ASN A 18 10.12 1.10 -0.80
C ASN A 18 8.69 0.56 -0.68
N GLN A 19 8.38 -0.17 0.40
CA GLN A 19 7.05 -0.68 0.66
C GLN A 19 6.00 0.44 0.60
N PHE A 20 4.80 0.09 0.15
CA PHE A 20 3.69 1.01 0.18
C PHE A 20 3.26 1.37 1.61
N ARG A 21 3.22 2.67 1.92
CA ARG A 21 2.83 3.20 3.23
C ARG A 21 1.51 3.94 3.14
N TRP A 22 0.40 3.23 3.32
CA TRP A 22 -0.94 3.82 3.14
C TRP A 22 -1.22 5.05 4.01
N LYS A 23 -0.59 5.16 5.19
CA LYS A 23 -0.73 6.34 6.06
C LYS A 23 -0.21 7.61 5.39
N ASP A 24 0.83 7.48 4.56
CA ASP A 24 1.42 8.59 3.81
C ASP A 24 0.57 8.96 2.58
N THR A 25 -0.46 8.15 2.28
CA THR A 25 -1.45 8.42 1.22
C THR A 25 -2.73 9.09 1.74
N ILE A 26 -2.79 9.39 3.04
CA ILE A 26 -3.93 10.10 3.64
C ILE A 26 -3.59 11.57 3.78
N GLY A 27 -4.48 12.43 3.28
CA GLY A 27 -4.33 13.88 3.31
C GLY A 27 -4.36 14.49 1.92
N SER A 28 -4.00 15.77 1.83
CA SER A 28 -3.93 16.51 0.57
C SER A 28 -2.97 15.82 -0.39
N TRP A 29 -3.42 15.52 -1.61
CA TRP A 29 -2.64 14.77 -2.58
C TRP A 29 -1.29 15.45 -2.93
N GLU A 30 -1.25 16.78 -2.90
CA GLU A 30 -0.04 17.57 -3.20
C GLU A 30 1.05 17.48 -2.12
N GLU A 31 0.69 17.04 -0.91
CA GLU A 31 1.62 16.87 0.21
C GLU A 31 2.10 15.42 0.33
N ARG A 32 1.59 14.50 -0.50
CA ARG A 32 1.97 13.09 -0.47
C ARG A 32 3.39 12.95 -1.04
N PRO A 33 4.31 12.28 -0.32
CA PRO A 33 5.69 12.14 -0.78
C PRO A 33 5.82 11.23 -2.01
N GLY A 34 4.81 10.40 -2.28
CA GLY A 34 4.91 9.28 -3.20
C GLY A 34 5.92 8.24 -2.74
N HIS A 35 6.17 7.24 -3.57
CA HIS A 35 7.26 6.32 -3.38
C HIS A 35 7.75 5.74 -4.72
N PHE A 36 8.97 5.24 -4.71
CA PHE A 36 9.49 4.47 -5.83
C PHE A 36 9.02 3.02 -5.71
N ASP A 37 8.20 2.57 -6.64
CA ASP A 37 7.82 1.17 -6.78
C ASP A 37 8.95 0.44 -7.52
N ASP A 38 9.74 -0.29 -6.76
CA ASP A 38 10.91 -1.02 -7.24
C ASP A 38 10.56 -2.32 -7.97
N ILE A 39 9.39 -2.91 -7.71
CA ILE A 39 8.95 -4.12 -8.43
C ILE A 39 8.52 -3.77 -9.84
N TRP A 40 7.78 -2.68 -9.99
CA TRP A 40 7.27 -2.24 -11.28
C TRP A 40 8.14 -1.15 -11.94
N ASN A 41 9.20 -0.72 -11.27
CA ASN A 41 10.23 0.21 -11.75
C ASN A 41 9.67 1.56 -12.20
N TYR A 42 8.71 2.11 -11.45
CA TYR A 42 8.18 3.45 -11.68
C TYR A 42 8.03 4.25 -10.38
N TRP A 43 8.00 5.58 -10.51
CA TRP A 43 7.66 6.44 -9.40
C TRP A 43 6.13 6.55 -9.27
N SER A 44 5.59 6.16 -8.12
CA SER A 44 4.20 6.42 -7.75
C SER A 44 4.11 7.74 -7.01
N ASP A 45 3.18 8.60 -7.42
CA ASP A 45 2.83 9.81 -6.68
C ASP A 45 1.90 9.53 -5.50
N ASP A 46 1.38 8.30 -5.39
CA ASP A 46 0.33 7.91 -4.45
C ASP A 46 -0.89 8.86 -4.47
N GLY A 47 -1.18 9.42 -5.65
CA GLY A 47 -2.33 10.30 -5.87
C GLY A 47 -3.66 9.58 -5.67
N ILE A 48 -3.71 8.29 -6.02
CA ILE A 48 -4.80 7.38 -5.63
C ILE A 48 -4.34 6.59 -4.42
N GLY A 49 -4.76 7.04 -3.24
CA GLY A 49 -4.38 6.48 -1.96
C GLY A 49 -5.49 5.65 -1.33
N TYR A 50 -5.35 5.39 -0.04
CA TYR A 50 -6.29 4.57 0.73
C TYR A 50 -7.75 5.04 0.61
N LEU A 51 -8.00 6.35 0.75
CA LEU A 51 -9.36 6.89 0.79
C LEU A 51 -10.03 6.84 -0.59
N GLU A 52 -9.30 7.20 -1.64
CA GLU A 52 -9.83 7.23 -3.01
C GLU A 52 -10.26 5.82 -3.46
N TYR A 53 -9.52 4.80 -3.01
CA TYR A 53 -9.86 3.42 -3.27
C TYR A 53 -11.09 2.91 -2.51
N LEU A 54 -11.32 3.36 -1.27
CA LEU A 54 -12.55 3.06 -0.54
C LEU A 54 -13.77 3.71 -1.22
N GLN A 55 -13.62 4.95 -1.69
CA GLN A 55 -14.66 5.65 -2.45
C GLN A 55 -14.96 4.93 -3.77
N LEU A 56 -13.93 4.48 -4.49
CA LEU A 56 -14.11 3.68 -5.71
C LEU A 56 -14.86 2.38 -5.44
N ALA A 57 -14.58 1.71 -4.32
CA ALA A 57 -15.32 0.50 -3.93
C ALA A 57 -16.81 0.79 -3.66
N GLU A 58 -17.10 1.89 -2.98
CA GLU A 58 -18.46 2.38 -2.74
C GLU A 58 -19.20 2.67 -4.06
N ASP A 59 -18.59 3.44 -4.95
CA ASP A 59 -19.15 3.82 -6.25
C ASP A 59 -19.43 2.59 -7.14
N LEU A 60 -18.59 1.56 -7.06
CA LEU A 60 -18.74 0.32 -7.83
C LEU A 60 -19.67 -0.71 -7.17
N GLY A 61 -20.18 -0.44 -5.97
CA GLY A 61 -20.97 -1.38 -5.17
C GLY A 61 -20.18 -2.64 -4.82
N ALA A 62 -18.87 -2.51 -4.62
CA ALA A 62 -17.96 -3.59 -4.27
C ALA A 62 -17.54 -3.52 -2.79
N LEU A 63 -17.17 -4.66 -2.22
CA LEU A 63 -16.58 -4.70 -0.89
C LEU A 63 -15.07 -4.50 -1.00
N PRO A 64 -14.49 -3.49 -0.31
CA PRO A 64 -13.05 -3.31 -0.28
C PRO A 64 -12.40 -4.38 0.61
N ILE A 65 -11.34 -5.01 0.11
CA ILE A 65 -10.43 -5.85 0.90
C ILE A 65 -9.09 -5.12 0.95
N TRP A 66 -8.69 -4.76 2.16
CA TRP A 66 -7.45 -4.06 2.40
C TRP A 66 -6.28 -5.04 2.59
N VAL A 67 -5.16 -4.73 1.96
CA VAL A 67 -3.90 -5.46 2.08
C VAL A 67 -2.83 -4.49 2.57
N PHE A 68 -2.08 -4.89 3.60
CA PHE A 68 -0.96 -4.14 4.14
C PHE A 68 0.28 -5.03 4.21
N ASN A 69 1.46 -4.39 4.23
CA ASN A 69 2.73 -5.10 4.29
C ASN A 69 2.90 -5.74 5.68
N ALA A 70 3.17 -7.04 5.74
CA ALA A 70 3.36 -7.79 6.97
C ALA A 70 4.83 -7.79 7.48
N GLY A 71 5.67 -6.90 6.96
CA GLY A 71 7.10 -6.85 7.24
C GLY A 71 7.96 -7.72 6.32
N ILE A 72 7.47 -8.04 5.13
CA ILE A 72 8.15 -8.90 4.17
C ILE A 72 8.17 -8.19 2.81
N SER A 73 9.29 -8.32 2.12
CA SER A 73 9.52 -7.90 0.73
C SER A 73 10.22 -9.06 -0.02
N HIS A 74 10.49 -8.91 -1.31
CA HIS A 74 11.18 -9.96 -2.06
C HIS A 74 12.62 -10.25 -1.57
N HIS A 75 13.33 -9.23 -1.05
CA HIS A 75 14.71 -9.36 -0.61
C HIS A 75 14.91 -9.22 0.91
N ASP A 76 14.00 -8.55 1.61
CA ASP A 76 14.10 -8.29 3.05
C ASP A 76 12.91 -8.89 3.82
N GLU A 77 13.21 -9.43 5.00
CA GLU A 77 12.21 -9.82 6.00
C GLU A 77 12.57 -9.20 7.35
N ILE A 78 11.57 -8.76 8.11
CA ILE A 78 11.79 -8.34 9.50
C ILE A 78 11.64 -9.54 10.44
N ASN A 79 12.44 -9.54 11.50
CA ASN A 79 12.27 -10.51 12.57
C ASN A 79 10.88 -10.34 13.21
N THR A 80 10.20 -11.44 13.50
CA THR A 80 8.85 -11.44 14.11
C THR A 80 8.79 -10.62 15.41
N SER A 81 9.88 -10.55 16.18
CA SER A 81 9.95 -9.72 17.39
C SER A 81 9.86 -8.21 17.12
N SER A 82 10.06 -7.77 15.88
CA SER A 82 10.04 -6.37 15.45
C SER A 82 8.87 -6.05 14.50
N ILE A 83 7.84 -6.90 14.44
CA ILE A 83 6.68 -6.72 13.54
C ILE A 83 5.71 -5.63 13.99
N ALA A 84 5.77 -5.21 15.26
CA ALA A 84 4.81 -4.28 15.85
C ALA A 84 4.58 -2.97 15.06
N PRO A 85 5.60 -2.33 14.44
CA PRO A 85 5.39 -1.13 13.62
C PRO A 85 4.62 -1.36 12.31
N TYR A 86 4.54 -2.61 11.85
CA TYR A 86 3.91 -3.03 10.59
C TYR A 86 2.47 -3.52 10.79
N VAL A 87 2.11 -3.88 12.03
CA VAL A 87 0.71 -4.10 12.43
C VAL A 87 0.05 -2.74 12.59
N GLN A 88 -0.93 -2.44 11.73
CA GLN A 88 -1.48 -1.09 11.57
C GLN A 88 -2.98 -1.02 11.80
#